data_AF-A0A920WM43-F1
#
_entry.id   AF-A0A920WM43-F1
#
_cell.length_a   1.000
_cell.length_b   1.000
_cell.length_c   1.000
_cell.angle_alpha   90.00
_cell.angle_beta   90.00
_cell.angle_gamma   90.00
#
_symmetry.space_group_name_H-M   'P 1'
#
loop_
_entity.id
_entity.type
_entity.pdbx_description
1 polymer ?
#
loop_
_entity_poly.entity_id
_entity_poly.type
_entity_poly.pdbx_seq_one_letter_code
_entity_poly.pdbx_strand_id
1 'polypeptide(L)' 'MAQDLLAQGICLVGGGSLLQGLDTRLSEETGVPVVPVATPMECVVMGAGQCIESFEAMRAMFMEGRR' A
#
# COMPACT_ATOMS: atom_id res chain seq x y z
N MET A 1 -20.48 4.92 0.99
CA MET A 1 -19.33 4.71 0.08
C MET A 1 -18.08 5.03 0.89
N ALA A 2 -16.99 4.24 0.77
CA ALA A 2 -15.81 4.16 1.67
C ALA A 2 -15.82 3.07 2.76
N GLN A 3 -16.78 2.13 2.74
CA GLN A 3 -16.84 1.05 3.74
C GLN A 3 -15.59 0.15 3.72
N ASP A 4 -15.07 -0.14 2.53
CA ASP A 4 -13.87 -0.98 2.35
C ASP A 4 -12.62 -0.30 2.94
N LEU A 5 -12.47 1.01 2.74
CA LEU A 5 -11.36 1.77 3.30
C LEU A 5 -11.43 1.80 4.84
N LEU A 6 -12.63 1.95 5.40
CA LEU A 6 -12.82 1.93 6.85
C LEU A 6 -12.57 0.53 7.45
N ALA A 7 -12.86 -0.53 6.69
CA ALA A 7 -12.65 -1.90 7.12
C ALA A 7 -11.18 -2.36 6.99
N GLN A 8 -10.51 -1.98 5.91
CA GLN A 8 -9.14 -2.41 5.60
C GLN A 8 -8.07 -1.45 6.14
N GLY A 9 -8.41 -0.18 6.34
CA GLY A 9 -7.49 0.85 6.80
C GLY A 9 -6.47 1.29 5.75
N ILE A 10 -5.48 2.06 6.21
CA ILE A 10 -4.36 2.59 5.42
C ILE A 10 -3.09 1.86 5.82
N CYS A 11 -2.37 1.23 4.87
CA CYS A 11 -1.04 0.67 5.13
C CYS A 11 0.04 1.72 4.83
N LEU A 12 0.96 1.96 5.77
CA LEU A 12 2.11 2.84 5.52
C LEU A 12 3.31 2.07 4.99
N VAL A 13 3.88 2.56 3.89
CA VAL A 13 5.05 1.98 3.22
C VAL A 13 6.08 3.05 2.88
N GLY A 14 7.30 2.63 2.52
CA GLY A 14 8.42 3.50 2.16
C GLY A 14 9.11 4.14 3.36
N GLY A 15 10.25 4.81 3.13
CA GLY A 15 11.03 5.40 4.22
C GLY A 15 10.32 6.52 4.99
N GLY A 16 9.41 7.25 4.32
CA GLY A 16 8.59 8.28 4.98
C GLY A 16 7.67 7.71 6.07
N SER A 17 7.28 6.44 5.97
CA SER A 17 6.45 5.77 6.99
C SER A 17 7.12 5.62 8.35
N LEU A 18 8.46 5.69 8.39
CA LEU A 18 9.25 5.52 9.60
C LEU A 18 9.33 6.80 10.46
N LEU A 19 8.73 7.90 9.99
CA LEU A 19 8.62 9.11 10.78
C LEU A 19 7.79 8.83 12.04
N GLN A 20 8.37 9.15 13.19
CA GLN A 20 7.76 8.87 14.49
C GLN A 20 6.38 9.54 14.59
N GLY A 21 5.35 8.73 14.85
CA GLY A 21 3.98 9.17 15.06
C GLY A 21 3.22 9.55 13.79
N LEU A 22 3.78 9.31 12.59
CA LEU A 22 3.08 9.57 11.34
C LEU A 22 1.79 8.73 11.20
N ASP A 23 1.84 7.46 11.59
CA ASP A 23 0.69 6.55 11.67
C ASP A 23 -0.42 7.11 12.55
N THR A 24 -0.05 7.54 13.75
CA THR A 24 -0.97 8.10 14.75
C THR A 24 -1.60 9.38 14.22
N ARG A 25 -0.78 10.31 13.71
CA ARG A 25 -1.28 11.59 13.18
C ARG A 25 -2.24 11.39 12.01
N LEU A 26 -1.92 10.49 11.08
CA LEU A 26 -2.80 10.18 9.96
C LEU A 26 -4.11 9.54 10.44
N SER A 27 -4.06 8.67 11.45
CA SER A 27 -5.26 8.04 11.98
C SER A 27 -6.18 9.04 12.68
N GLU A 28 -5.61 9.96 13.45
CA GLU A 28 -6.36 11.02 14.15
C GLU A 28 -7.05 11.99 13.18
N GLU A 29 -6.34 12.43 12.13
CA GLU A 29 -6.86 13.40 11.17
C GLU A 29 -7.90 12.80 10.22
N THR A 30 -7.76 11.52 9.86
CA THR A 30 -8.65 10.85 8.89
C THR A 30 -9.80 10.10 9.56
N GLY A 31 -9.67 9.73 10.83
CA GLY A 31 -10.58 8.81 11.51
C GLY A 31 -10.52 7.37 10.97
N VAL A 32 -9.51 7.06 10.14
CA VAL A 32 -9.31 5.73 9.53
C VAL A 32 -8.17 5.02 10.25
N PRO A 33 -8.26 3.69 10.51
CA PRO A 33 -7.14 2.92 11.05
C PRO A 33 -5.92 2.99 10.12
N VAL A 34 -4.76 3.31 10.68
CA VAL A 34 -3.48 3.31 9.95
C VAL A 34 -2.61 2.18 10.51
N VAL A 35 -2.13 1.32 9.63
CA VAL A 35 -1.39 0.10 9.96
C VAL A 35 0.03 0.22 9.42
N PRO A 36 1.06 0.29 10.28
CA PRO A 36 2.44 0.19 9.85
C PRO A 36 2.75 -1.24 9.38
N VAL A 37 3.46 -1.37 8.26
CA VAL A 37 3.89 -2.67 7.75
C VAL A 37 5.25 -3.09 8.32
N ALA A 38 5.54 -4.39 8.32
CA ALA A 38 6.77 -4.92 8.91
C ALA A 38 8.06 -4.53 8.15
N THR A 39 7.99 -4.41 6.82
CA THR A 39 9.15 -4.16 5.95
C THR A 39 8.88 -2.99 4.97
N PRO A 40 8.69 -1.76 5.48
CA PRO A 40 8.20 -0.65 4.66
C PRO A 40 9.17 -0.23 3.56
N MET A 41 10.48 -0.42 3.76
CA MET A 41 11.51 -0.04 2.79
C MET A 41 11.53 -0.97 1.58
N GLU A 42 11.27 -2.26 1.80
CA GLU A 42 11.35 -3.31 0.79
C GLU A 42 10.04 -3.51 0.03
N CYS A 43 8.91 -3.02 0.55
CA CYS A 43 7.58 -3.22 -0.03
C CYS A 43 7.53 -2.97 -1.55
N VAL A 44 8.18 -1.90 -2.02
CA VAL A 44 8.16 -1.53 -3.45
C VAL A 44 8.91 -2.56 -4.31
N VAL A 45 10.14 -2.91 -3.93
CA VAL A 45 10.96 -3.86 -4.71
C VAL A 45 10.39 -5.28 -4.63
N MET A 46 9.85 -5.69 -3.48
CA MET A 46 9.20 -6.99 -3.32
C MET A 46 7.94 -7.08 -4.17
N GLY A 47 7.10 -6.05 -4.17
CA GLY A 47 5.91 -5.99 -5.04
C GLY A 47 6.28 -6.03 -6.52
N ALA A 48 7.31 -5.28 -6.94
CA ALA A 48 7.80 -5.32 -8.30
C ALA A 48 8.32 -6.72 -8.70
N GLY A 49 9.07 -7.39 -7.82
CA GLY A 49 9.53 -8.77 -8.03
C GLY A 49 8.36 -9.74 -8.19
N GLN A 50 7.37 -9.67 -7.31
CA GLN A 50 6.17 -10.51 -7.37
C GLN A 50 5.38 -10.30 -8.68
N CYS A 51 5.31 -9.06 -9.19
CA CYS A 51 4.69 -8.78 -10.48
C CYS A 51 5.42 -9.45 -11.65
N ILE A 52 6.76 -9.53 -11.59
CA ILE A 52 7.57 -10.21 -12.60
C ILE A 52 7.37 -11.73 -12.51
N GLU A 53 7.40 -12.28 -11.30
CA GLU A 53 7.17 -13.72 -11.07
C GLU A 53 5.77 -14.17 -11.51
N SER A 54 4.77 -13.31 -11.30
CA SER A 54 3.36 -13.56 -11.65
C SER A 54 2.92 -12.81 -12.92
N PHE A 55 3.83 -12.61 -13.87
CA PHE A 55 3.60 -11.74 -15.03
C PHE A 55 2.35 -12.10 -15.83
N GLU A 56 2.08 -13.39 -16.02
CA GLU A 56 0.90 -13.85 -16.77
C GLU A 56 -0.42 -13.50 -16.06
N ALA A 57 -0.48 -13.66 -14.74
CA ALA A 57 -1.65 -13.30 -13.94
C ALA A 57 -1.86 -11.78 -13.86
N MET A 58 -0.78 -11.00 -13.86
CA MET A 58 -0.82 -9.53 -13.79
C MET A 58 -0.91 -8.86 -15.16
N ARG A 59 -0.85 -9.64 -16.24
CA ARG A 59 -0.80 -9.16 -17.62
C ARG A 59 -1.95 -8.22 -17.98
N ALA A 60 -3.16 -8.50 -17.50
CA ALA A 60 -4.34 -7.68 -17.74
C ALA A 60 -4.21 -6.29 -17.11
N MET A 61 -3.72 -6.21 -15.87
CA MET A 61 -3.54 -4.93 -15.17
C MET A 61 -2.52 -4.01 -15.86
N PHE A 62 -1.44 -4.57 -16.43
CA PHE A 62 -0.38 -3.76 -17.04
C PHE A 62 -0.62 -3.40 -18.51
N MET A 63 -1.40 -4.19 -19.25
CA MET A 63 -1.57 -4.00 -20.70
C MET A 63 -2.91 -3.40 -21.15
N GLU A 64 -3.86 -3.15 -20.24
CA GLU A 64 -5.12 -2.47 -20.57
C GLU A 64 -5.00 -0.93 -20.71
N GLY A 65 -3.83 -0.35 -20.43
CA GLY A 65 -3.57 1.10 -20.54
C GLY A 65 -3.33 1.65 -21.96
N ARG A 66 -3.58 0.90 -23.03
CA ARG A 66 -3.53 1.41 -24.41
C ARG A 66 -4.90 1.42 -25.07
N ARG A 67 -5.75 2.37 -24.67
CA ARG A 67 -6.85 2.87 -25.48
C ARG A 67 -6.86 4.38 -25.43
#